data_AF-M0BG13-F1
#
_entry.id   AF-M0BG13-F1
#
_cell.length_a   1.000
_cell.length_b   1.000
_cell.length_c   1.000
_cell.angle_alpha   90.00
_cell.angle_beta   90.00
_cell.angle_gamma   90.00
#
_symmetry.space_group_name_H-M   'P 1'
#
loop_
_entity.id
_entity.type
_entity.pdbx_description
1 polymer ?
#
loop_
_entity_poly.entity_id
_entity_poly.type
_entity_poly.pdbx_seq_one_letter_code
_entity_poly.pdbx_strand_id
1 'polypeptide(L)'
;MSESWTDHIVGERMALDREFADRVVDSQFSNQEWSLIMTATTFEIERPADSDQAALVANTEQVEHVLAEFDSAASQPAGFGGTGRGDSSDSAGGLFDSIKSAFGLGSDDGGITDAERTAADRLAQEYASELQTKLESNGRWDEVRELAASM
;
A
#
# COMPACT_ATOMS: atom_id res chain seq x y z
N MET A 1 9.30 19.18 21.42
CA MET A 1 9.34 18.16 20.36
C MET A 1 8.93 18.92 19.12
N SER A 2 9.80 19.07 18.14
CA SER A 2 9.45 19.71 16.87
C SER A 2 8.29 18.91 16.27
N GLU A 3 7.19 19.58 15.95
CA GLU A 3 6.08 18.97 15.19
C GLU A 3 6.66 18.50 13.84
N SER A 4 6.40 17.25 13.47
CA SER A 4 6.84 16.75 12.17
C SER A 4 5.94 17.35 11.09
N TRP A 5 6.46 17.69 9.90
CA TRP A 5 5.64 18.12 8.77
C TRP A 5 4.61 17.04 8.41
N THR A 6 4.93 15.77 8.72
CA THR A 6 4.01 14.64 8.57
C THR A 6 2.76 14.80 9.44
N ASP A 7 2.87 15.38 10.64
CA ASP A 7 1.73 15.63 11.53
C ASP A 7 0.76 16.66 10.91
N HIS A 8 1.31 17.61 10.13
CA HIS A 8 0.51 18.63 9.46
C HIS A 8 -0.32 18.07 8.28
N ILE A 9 0.09 16.95 7.68
CA ILE A 9 -0.65 16.34 6.55
C ILE A 9 -1.64 15.25 6.96
N VAL A 10 -1.68 14.84 8.24
CA VAL A 10 -2.55 13.74 8.71
C VAL A 10 -4.02 14.02 8.40
N GLY A 11 -4.47 15.26 8.57
CA GLY A 11 -5.86 15.64 8.31
C GLY A 11 -6.29 15.41 6.86
N GLU A 12 -5.50 15.90 5.91
CA GLU A 12 -5.72 15.76 4.47
C GLU A 12 -5.57 14.31 4.03
N ARG A 13 -4.59 13.60 4.59
CA ARG A 13 -4.40 12.17 4.35
C ARG A 13 -5.64 11.37 4.75
N MET A 14 -6.18 11.59 5.95
CA MET A 14 -7.40 10.91 6.41
C MET A 14 -8.63 11.23 5.55
N ALA A 15 -8.68 12.40 4.93
CA ALA A 15 -9.75 12.75 4.00
C ALA A 15 -9.55 12.05 2.64
N LEU A 16 -8.33 12.05 2.11
CA LEU A 16 -7.98 11.39 0.86
C LEU A 16 -8.13 9.87 0.95
N ASP A 17 -7.75 9.23 2.05
CA ASP A 17 -7.89 7.78 2.27
C ASP A 17 -9.31 7.29 2.03
N ARG A 18 -10.31 8.08 2.42
CA ARG A 18 -11.74 7.72 2.22
C ARG A 18 -12.16 7.79 0.76
N GLU A 19 -11.64 8.76 0.03
CA GLU A 19 -11.94 8.95 -1.40
C GLU A 19 -11.18 7.94 -2.26
N PHE A 20 -9.97 7.57 -1.84
CA PHE A 20 -9.10 6.67 -2.58
C PHE A 20 -9.51 5.20 -2.41
N ALA A 21 -10.19 4.84 -1.32
CA ALA A 21 -10.72 3.49 -1.10
C ALA A 21 -11.63 3.02 -2.25
N ASP A 22 -12.44 3.92 -2.82
CA ASP A 22 -13.30 3.59 -3.96
C ASP A 22 -12.49 3.37 -5.24
N ARG A 23 -11.41 4.16 -5.45
CA ARG A 23 -10.51 4.05 -6.62
C ARG A 23 -9.61 2.82 -6.55
N VAL A 24 -9.28 2.36 -5.35
CA VAL A 24 -8.50 1.13 -5.12
C VAL A 24 -9.28 -0.10 -5.56
N VAL A 25 -10.60 -0.14 -5.37
CA VAL A 25 -11.44 -1.26 -5.83
C VAL A 25 -11.41 -1.42 -7.35
N ASP A 26 -11.21 -0.33 -8.09
CA ASP A 26 -11.02 -0.35 -9.54
C ASP A 26 -9.58 -0.67 -9.97
N SER A 27 -8.66 -0.80 -9.00
CA SER A 27 -7.27 -1.21 -9.23
C SER A 27 -7.10 -2.73 -9.15
N GLN A 28 -5.86 -3.21 -9.31
CA GLN A 28 -5.53 -4.63 -9.14
C GLN A 28 -5.44 -5.06 -7.66
N PHE A 29 -5.52 -4.12 -6.71
CA PHE A 29 -5.41 -4.39 -5.27
C PHE A 29 -6.77 -4.35 -4.58
N SER A 30 -6.96 -5.25 -3.62
CA SER A 30 -8.04 -5.14 -2.65
C SER A 30 -7.78 -4.02 -1.63
N ASN A 31 -8.84 -3.57 -0.95
CA ASN A 31 -8.72 -2.61 0.15
C ASN A 31 -7.79 -3.08 1.29
N GLN A 32 -7.66 -4.39 1.50
CA GLN A 32 -6.77 -4.95 2.53
C GLN A 32 -5.31 -4.86 2.10
N GLU A 33 -5.00 -5.26 0.86
CA GLU A 33 -3.66 -5.12 0.28
C GLU A 33 -3.25 -3.65 0.23
N TRP A 34 -4.15 -2.76 -0.17
CA TRP A 34 -3.88 -1.33 -0.16
C TRP A 34 -3.58 -0.79 1.24
N SER A 35 -4.32 -1.21 2.26
CA SER A 35 -4.04 -0.81 3.65
C SER A 35 -2.64 -1.26 4.10
N LEU A 36 -2.18 -2.44 3.67
CA LEU A 36 -0.83 -2.92 3.95
C LEU A 36 0.22 -2.10 3.19
N ILE A 37 0.02 -1.87 1.89
CA ILE A 37 0.88 -1.02 1.06
C ILE A 37 1.03 0.36 1.71
N MET A 38 -0.08 0.99 2.13
CA MET A 38 -0.09 2.31 2.76
C MET A 38 0.47 2.35 4.18
N THR A 39 0.60 1.19 4.84
CA THR A 39 1.30 1.07 6.12
C THR A 39 2.81 0.96 5.93
N ALA A 40 3.24 0.31 4.85
CA ALA A 40 4.64 0.20 4.45
C ALA A 40 5.15 1.43 3.69
N THR A 41 4.26 2.24 3.12
CA THR A 41 4.58 3.47 2.39
C THR A 41 4.86 4.61 3.36
N THR A 42 6.02 5.24 3.22
CA THR A 42 6.33 6.51 3.88
C THR A 42 6.25 7.65 2.87
N PHE A 43 6.07 8.88 3.35
CA PHE A 43 6.07 10.06 2.49
C PHE A 43 7.29 10.91 2.76
N GLU A 44 7.84 11.48 1.70
CA GLU A 44 8.97 12.39 1.74
C GLU A 44 8.67 13.60 0.86
N ILE A 45 9.31 14.74 1.16
CA ILE A 45 9.25 15.91 0.29
C ILE A 45 10.61 16.03 -0.38
N GLU A 46 10.65 15.83 -1.70
CA GLU A 46 11.83 16.13 -2.48
C GLU A 46 12.01 17.63 -2.61
N ARG A 47 13.26 18.11 -2.49
CA ARG A 47 13.65 19.51 -2.70
C ARG A 47 12.74 20.53 -1.98
N PRO A 48 12.52 20.39 -0.66
CA PRO A 48 11.57 21.23 0.07
C PRO A 48 11.97 22.72 0.10
N ALA A 49 13.22 23.06 -0.21
CA ALA A 49 13.66 24.47 -0.31
C ALA A 49 13.35 25.12 -1.67
N ASP A 50 12.92 24.35 -2.69
CA ASP A 50 12.65 24.82 -4.04
C ASP A 50 11.14 24.76 -4.31
N SER A 51 10.45 25.90 -4.23
CA SER A 51 8.99 25.94 -4.40
C SER A 51 8.51 25.45 -5.77
N ASP A 52 9.35 25.52 -6.80
CA ASP A 52 8.99 25.12 -8.16
C ASP A 52 9.24 23.63 -8.40
N GLN A 53 10.12 23.00 -7.62
CA GLN A 53 10.49 21.59 -7.77
C GLN A 53 10.14 20.71 -6.56
N ALA A 54 9.55 21.29 -5.52
CA ALA A 54 9.10 20.54 -4.35
C ALA A 54 7.99 19.58 -4.72
N ALA A 55 8.16 18.31 -4.36
CA ALA A 55 7.20 17.26 -4.65
C ALA A 55 7.04 16.34 -3.45
N LEU A 56 5.79 16.02 -3.10
CA LEU A 56 5.47 14.95 -2.17
C LEU A 56 5.60 13.62 -2.92
N VAL A 57 6.51 12.78 -2.46
CA VAL A 57 6.78 11.47 -3.06
C VAL A 57 6.44 10.35 -2.09
N ALA A 58 5.92 9.25 -2.62
CA ALA A 58 5.74 8.03 -1.86
C ALA A 58 7.05 7.21 -1.92
N ASN A 59 7.55 6.81 -0.77
CA ASN A 59 8.62 5.84 -0.65
C ASN A 59 8.01 4.46 -0.39
N THR A 60 8.13 3.58 -1.38
CA THR A 60 7.58 2.22 -1.36
C THR A 60 8.64 1.14 -1.21
N GLU A 61 9.87 1.47 -0.80
CA GLU A 61 10.96 0.50 -0.65
C GLU A 61 10.60 -0.66 0.30
N GLN A 62 9.78 -0.39 1.31
CA GLN A 62 9.36 -1.39 2.30
C GLN A 62 8.14 -2.22 1.86
N VAL A 63 7.45 -1.83 0.79
CA VAL A 63 6.23 -2.51 0.35
C VAL A 63 6.51 -3.95 -0.07
N GLU A 64 7.64 -4.19 -0.74
CA GLU A 64 8.08 -5.54 -1.12
C GLU A 64 8.21 -6.45 0.10
N HIS A 65 8.94 -5.98 1.12
CA HIS A 65 9.19 -6.75 2.33
C HIS A 65 7.90 -7.07 3.08
N VAL A 66 6.99 -6.11 3.21
CA VAL A 66 5.73 -6.30 3.93
C VAL A 66 4.80 -7.27 3.21
N LEU A 67 4.73 -7.23 1.87
CA LEU A 67 3.87 -8.12 1.11
C LEU A 67 4.38 -9.56 1.07
N ALA A 68 5.71 -9.77 0.98
CA ALA A 68 6.31 -11.10 1.05
C ALA A 68 6.07 -11.80 2.41
N GLU A 69 6.15 -11.05 3.51
CA GLU A 69 5.84 -11.57 4.85
C GLU A 69 4.35 -11.92 5.00
N PHE A 70 3.46 -11.15 4.38
CA PHE A 70 2.02 -11.41 4.41
C PHE A 70 1.64 -12.69 3.64
N ASP A 71 2.15 -12.87 2.42
CA ASP A 71 1.91 -14.11 1.66
C ASP A 71 2.45 -15.34 2.40
N SER A 72 3.62 -15.20 3.02
CA SER A 72 4.21 -16.23 3.89
C SER A 72 3.35 -16.56 5.12
N ALA A 73 2.69 -15.57 5.72
CA ALA A 73 1.79 -15.76 6.87
C ALA A 73 0.42 -16.34 6.46
N ALA A 74 -0.14 -15.90 5.33
CA ALA A 74 -1.40 -16.40 4.78
C ALA A 74 -1.26 -17.84 4.25
N SER A 75 -0.07 -18.19 3.74
CA SER A 75 0.26 -19.52 3.23
C SER A 75 0.53 -20.56 4.33
N GLN A 76 0.61 -20.17 5.60
CA GLN A 76 0.71 -21.12 6.71
C GLN A 76 -0.68 -21.72 7.01
N PRO A 77 -0.92 -23.01 6.72
CA PRO A 77 -2.17 -23.64 7.10
C PRO A 77 -2.30 -23.59 8.63
N ALA A 78 -3.37 -22.94 9.11
CA ALA A 78 -3.80 -22.92 10.50
C ALA A 78 -4.28 -24.32 10.97
N GLY A 79 -3.38 -25.30 10.92
CA GLY A 79 -3.74 -26.72 10.98
C GLY A 79 -2.65 -27.66 11.52
N PHE A 80 -1.54 -27.18 12.09
CA PHE A 80 -0.65 -28.07 12.86
C PHE A 80 -1.11 -28.18 14.31
N GLY A 81 -2.29 -28.79 14.49
CA GLY A 81 -2.91 -29.00 15.79
C GLY A 81 -4.18 -29.83 15.69
N GLY A 82 -4.06 -31.14 15.43
CA GLY A 82 -5.23 -32.04 15.52
C GLY A 82 -5.10 -33.36 14.77
N THR A 83 -4.64 -34.39 15.49
CA THR A 83 -5.16 -35.76 15.48
C THR A 83 -5.72 -36.37 14.17
N GLY A 84 -5.02 -37.41 13.67
CA GLY A 84 -5.63 -38.72 13.39
C GLY A 84 -6.59 -38.89 12.20
N ARG A 85 -6.17 -39.77 11.28
CA ARG A 85 -6.93 -40.94 10.76
C ARG A 85 -8.30 -40.68 10.10
N GLY A 86 -8.35 -40.89 8.77
CA GLY A 86 -9.55 -41.45 8.10
C GLY A 86 -10.03 -40.72 6.84
N ASP A 87 -9.77 -41.35 5.69
CA ASP A 87 -10.70 -41.68 4.60
C ASP A 87 -11.89 -40.75 4.21
N SER A 88 -11.96 -40.52 2.90
CA SER A 88 -13.15 -40.27 2.05
C SER A 88 -13.91 -38.94 2.10
N SER A 89 -13.78 -38.25 0.94
CA SER A 89 -14.85 -37.72 0.09
C SER A 89 -15.75 -36.56 0.55
N ASP A 90 -15.95 -35.68 -0.45
CA ASP A 90 -17.07 -34.77 -0.70
C ASP A 90 -17.07 -33.35 -0.11
N SER A 91 -16.78 -32.41 -1.03
CA SER A 91 -17.68 -31.31 -1.40
C SER A 91 -18.01 -30.25 -0.35
N ALA A 92 -17.12 -29.25 -0.23
CA ALA A 92 -17.40 -27.84 0.05
C ALA A 92 -16.15 -27.05 -0.39
N GLY A 93 -16.14 -26.16 -1.39
CA GLY A 93 -17.11 -25.11 -1.67
C GLY A 93 -16.56 -23.78 -1.13
N GLY A 94 -15.73 -23.09 -1.93
CA GLY A 94 -15.32 -21.71 -1.59
C GLY A 94 -14.15 -21.15 -2.41
N LEU A 95 -14.45 -20.66 -3.63
CA LEU A 95 -13.94 -19.44 -4.30
C LEU A 95 -12.42 -19.08 -4.35
N PHE A 96 -11.51 -19.83 -3.72
CA PHE A 96 -10.07 -19.57 -3.79
C PHE A 96 -9.41 -20.11 -5.07
N ASP A 97 -10.05 -21.07 -5.74
CA ASP A 97 -9.46 -21.78 -6.89
C ASP A 97 -9.60 -21.02 -8.22
N SER A 98 -10.59 -20.14 -8.33
CA SER A 98 -10.90 -19.41 -9.57
C SER A 98 -10.05 -18.16 -9.81
N ILE A 99 -9.42 -17.57 -8.78
CA ILE A 99 -8.45 -16.47 -8.94
C ILE A 99 -7.05 -17.02 -9.25
N LYS A 100 -6.70 -18.20 -8.72
CA LYS A 100 -5.43 -18.90 -9.02
C LYS A 100 -5.26 -19.34 -10.48
N SER A 101 -6.34 -19.41 -11.26
CA SER A 101 -6.28 -19.84 -12.67
C SER A 101 -6.19 -18.67 -13.66
N ALA A 102 -6.51 -17.44 -13.25
CA ALA A 102 -6.40 -16.25 -14.09
C ALA A 102 -5.04 -15.54 -13.94
N PHE A 103 -4.45 -15.65 -12.75
CA PHE A 103 -3.05 -15.30 -12.51
C PHE A 103 -2.22 -16.58 -12.67
N GLY A 104 -1.44 -16.66 -13.73
CA GLY A 104 -0.59 -17.81 -14.04
C GLY A 104 0.41 -18.11 -12.93
N LEU A 105 -0.02 -18.94 -11.96
CA LEU A 105 0.87 -19.58 -10.99
C LEU A 105 1.47 -20.82 -11.64
N GLY A 106 2.56 -20.57 -12.37
CA GLY A 106 3.51 -21.59 -12.78
C GLY A 106 4.89 -21.21 -12.26
N SER A 107 5.33 -21.95 -11.24
CA SER A 107 6.72 -22.10 -10.76
C SER A 107 7.27 -21.05 -9.78
N ASP A 108 7.50 -21.54 -8.54
CA ASP A 108 8.56 -21.17 -7.59
C ASP A 108 8.97 -19.69 -7.47
N ASP A 109 8.22 -18.90 -6.71
CA ASP A 109 8.73 -18.07 -5.60
C ASP A 109 7.50 -17.36 -4.96
N GLY A 110 7.29 -17.51 -3.65
CA GLY A 110 6.18 -16.87 -2.93
C GLY A 110 6.47 -15.40 -2.67
N GLY A 111 6.39 -14.58 -3.73
CA GLY A 111 6.70 -13.15 -3.69
C GLY A 111 5.87 -12.33 -4.67
N ILE A 112 5.75 -11.03 -4.39
CA ILE A 112 5.13 -10.07 -5.29
C ILE A 112 5.83 -10.04 -6.65
N THR A 113 5.06 -10.05 -7.74
CA THR A 113 5.62 -9.94 -9.09
C THR A 113 6.14 -8.53 -9.36
N ASP A 114 7.11 -8.37 -10.27
CA ASP A 114 7.61 -7.05 -10.70
C ASP A 114 6.47 -6.14 -11.21
N ALA A 115 5.44 -6.74 -11.81
CA ALA A 115 4.26 -6.03 -12.29
C ALA A 115 3.43 -5.46 -11.14
N GLU A 116 3.16 -6.26 -10.10
CA GLU A 116 2.47 -5.81 -8.89
C GLU A 116 3.29 -4.78 -8.13
N ARG A 117 4.61 -4.94 -8.03
CA ARG A 117 5.48 -3.92 -7.42
C ARG A 117 5.35 -2.58 -8.13
N THR A 118 5.44 -2.61 -9.46
CA THR A 118 5.30 -1.42 -10.30
C THR A 118 3.91 -0.79 -10.14
N ALA A 119 2.86 -1.61 -10.03
CA ALA A 119 1.51 -1.11 -9.80
C ALA A 119 1.33 -0.47 -8.42
N ALA A 120 1.93 -1.07 -7.38
CA ALA A 120 1.89 -0.54 -6.02
C ALA A 120 2.62 0.81 -5.92
N ASP A 121 3.84 0.89 -6.46
CA ASP A 121 4.61 2.14 -6.55
C ASP A 121 3.81 3.21 -7.28
N ARG A 122 3.34 2.90 -8.50
CA ARG A 122 2.53 3.85 -9.29
C ARG A 122 1.31 4.35 -8.51
N LEU A 123 0.56 3.46 -7.88
CA LEU A 123 -0.66 3.84 -7.15
C LEU A 123 -0.33 4.69 -5.92
N ALA A 124 0.77 4.39 -5.22
CA ALA A 124 1.27 5.20 -4.12
C ALA A 124 1.76 6.59 -4.58
N GLN A 125 2.42 6.69 -5.73
CA GLN A 125 2.80 7.99 -6.32
C GLN A 125 1.58 8.81 -6.75
N GLU A 126 0.56 8.16 -7.34
CA GLU A 126 -0.71 8.80 -7.66
C GLU A 126 -1.36 9.35 -6.38
N TYR A 127 -1.38 8.56 -5.30
CA TYR A 127 -1.87 9.01 -3.99
C TYR A 127 -1.07 10.22 -3.47
N ALA A 128 0.26 10.19 -3.53
CA ALA A 128 1.12 11.29 -3.07
C ALA A 128 0.84 12.59 -3.87
N SER A 129 0.69 12.47 -5.18
CA SER A 129 0.38 13.59 -6.07
C SER A 129 -0.98 14.23 -5.77
N GLU A 130 -2.00 13.41 -5.51
CA GLU A 130 -3.34 13.86 -5.13
C GLU A 130 -3.33 14.50 -3.74
N LEU A 131 -2.55 13.95 -2.80
CA LEU A 131 -2.37 14.53 -1.47
C LEU A 131 -1.71 15.91 -1.54
N GLN A 132 -0.65 16.06 -2.34
CA GLN A 132 -0.04 17.37 -2.60
C GLN A 132 -1.06 18.33 -3.21
N THR A 133 -1.80 17.91 -4.24
CA THR A 133 -2.83 18.74 -4.89
C THR A 133 -3.87 19.23 -3.87
N LYS A 134 -4.27 18.38 -2.93
CA LYS A 134 -5.17 18.79 -1.84
C LYS A 134 -4.53 19.80 -0.90
N LEU A 135 -3.27 19.58 -0.50
CA LEU A 135 -2.53 20.51 0.34
C LEU A 135 -2.37 21.88 -0.34
N GLU A 136 -2.10 21.91 -1.64
CA GLU A 136 -2.04 23.14 -2.45
C GLU A 136 -3.40 23.83 -2.51
N SER A 137 -4.46 23.08 -2.81
CA SER A 137 -5.82 23.62 -2.90
C SER A 137 -6.32 24.24 -1.59
N ASN A 138 -5.83 23.71 -0.46
CA ASN A 138 -6.15 24.19 0.88
C ASN A 138 -5.15 25.26 1.37
N GLY A 139 -4.16 25.64 0.56
CA GLY A 139 -3.14 26.64 0.91
C GLY A 139 -2.17 26.19 2.00
N ARG A 140 -2.03 24.88 2.21
CA ARG A 140 -1.19 24.28 3.27
C ARG A 140 0.15 23.75 2.76
N TRP A 141 0.29 23.55 1.45
CA TRP A 141 1.50 22.98 0.86
C TRP A 141 2.76 23.77 1.22
N ASP A 142 2.68 25.10 1.18
CA ASP A 142 3.81 25.98 1.46
C ASP A 142 4.35 25.81 2.89
N GLU A 143 3.45 25.72 3.87
CA GLU A 143 3.78 25.49 5.28
C GLU A 143 4.46 24.13 5.47
N VAL A 144 3.87 23.07 4.90
CA VAL A 144 4.37 21.70 5.01
C VAL A 144 5.77 21.57 4.41
N ARG A 145 5.97 22.18 3.23
CA ARG A 145 7.26 22.29 2.55
C ARG A 145 8.31 23.00 3.41
N GLU A 146 7.98 24.16 3.97
CA GLU A 146 8.91 24.94 4.80
C GLU A 146 9.30 24.20 6.07
N LEU A 147 8.35 23.51 6.71
CA LEU A 147 8.63 22.65 7.84
C LEU A 147 9.61 21.53 7.47
N ALA A 148 9.39 20.86 6.33
CA ALA A 148 10.30 19.82 5.84
C ALA A 148 11.70 20.36 5.49
N ALA A 149 11.81 21.58 4.96
CA ALA A 149 13.10 22.23 4.66
C ALA A 149 13.89 22.62 5.92
N SER A 150 13.21 22.73 7.07
CA SER A 150 13.79 23.17 8.34
C SER A 150 14.28 22.03 9.24
N MET A 151 14.09 20.77 8.81
CA MET A 151 14.48 19.56 9.53
C MET A 151 15.89 19.06 9.23
#